data_AF-A0A4R1CB32-F1
#
_entry.id   AF-A0A4R1CB32-F1
#
_cell.length_a   1.000
_cell.length_b   1.000
_cell.length_c   1.000
_cell.angle_alpha   90.00
_cell.angle_beta   90.00
_cell.angle_gamma   90.00
#
_symmetry.space_group_name_H-M   'P 1'
#
loop_
_entity.id
_entity.type
_entity.pdbx_description
1 polymer ?
#
loop_
_entity_poly.entity_id
_entity_poly.type
_entity_poly.pdbx_seq_one_letter_code
_entity_poly.pdbx_strand_id
1 'polypeptide(L)'
;MRRSLALTAAALTVSAATILAPAPTTYGSTGATSGAVPACSGTHWISAWYAAPGDALLSQPPVEQTLRIQVRPLASGTSARFRLSNRFGMGPVTFGHATVGLQATGAAIQAGTLHTVTFGGSPKVTVPQGQDIVSDPVPITVKRFQRLLVSVHVVGSPGPATQHGISEQTTWQTAPLTGNHTAQLGAQGFFATPLLKAAPTLPQSIPYLTGVDVTAPKATGAVVTMGDSITDGTEAEVVPFLLSKDNIDQFVSYPDQLANRISSAGLPFSVANAAISGNMLLKNSPIPIFGPAGLSRFGLDALDRSGATTVILLEGTNDIGMYGASRDAMVAGYTQAIEAAHARGLRILIGTLTPMAGTLQPPFYGALAEPTRVAINAWIRGQKLADGIVDFDKAVRDPAQPARILPAYDGGDHLHFSAAGYKAMAAAVPLASLKRATC
;
A
#
# COMPACT_ATOMS: atom_id res chain seq x y z
N MET A 1 -29.74 16.75 -78.17
CA MET A 1 -30.40 15.91 -79.20
C MET A 1 -30.46 14.47 -78.70
N ARG A 2 -31.63 13.82 -78.83
CA ARG A 2 -31.99 12.41 -78.48
C ARG A 2 -32.10 12.11 -76.98
N ARG A 3 -33.08 11.36 -76.45
CA ARG A 3 -34.39 10.77 -76.81
C ARG A 3 -34.92 10.20 -75.45
N SER A 4 -36.00 10.71 -74.87
CA SER A 4 -37.37 10.13 -74.83
C SER A 4 -37.55 8.74 -74.20
N LEU A 5 -38.25 8.68 -73.06
CA LEU A 5 -39.17 7.63 -72.56
C LEU A 5 -39.93 8.26 -71.36
N ALA A 6 -41.18 8.72 -71.47
CA ALA A 6 -42.46 7.99 -71.40
C ALA A 6 -42.56 7.09 -70.13
N LEU A 7 -43.57 7.13 -69.25
CA LEU A 7 -45.02 7.28 -69.42
C LEU A 7 -45.68 7.73 -68.09
N THR A 8 -46.86 8.34 -68.23
CA THR A 8 -47.92 8.65 -67.25
C THR A 8 -48.50 7.45 -66.49
N ALA A 9 -48.99 7.63 -65.26
CA ALA A 9 -50.31 7.12 -64.81
C ALA A 9 -50.70 7.60 -63.40
N ALA A 10 -52.02 7.73 -63.23
CA ALA A 10 -52.77 8.36 -62.15
C ALA A 10 -52.91 7.50 -60.88
N ALA A 11 -53.24 8.18 -59.78
CA ALA A 11 -53.60 7.62 -58.49
C ALA A 11 -54.98 6.94 -58.52
N LEU A 12 -55.08 5.77 -57.90
CA LEU A 12 -56.35 5.17 -57.46
C LEU A 12 -56.18 4.61 -56.03
N THR A 13 -57.07 5.07 -55.15
CA THR A 13 -57.30 4.64 -53.77
C THR A 13 -57.95 3.25 -53.71
N VAL A 14 -57.51 2.36 -52.81
CA VAL A 14 -58.41 1.38 -52.13
C VAL A 14 -57.84 0.99 -50.77
N SER A 15 -58.72 1.07 -49.76
CA SER A 15 -58.59 0.66 -48.37
C SER A 15 -58.26 -0.82 -48.18
N ALA A 16 -57.31 -1.14 -47.29
CA ALA A 16 -57.03 -2.51 -46.89
C ALA A 16 -57.75 -2.84 -45.56
N ALA A 17 -58.56 -3.90 -45.62
CA ALA A 17 -59.29 -4.48 -44.52
C ALA A 17 -58.36 -5.23 -43.54
N THR A 18 -58.80 -5.20 -42.28
CA THR A 18 -58.23 -5.85 -41.09
C THR A 18 -58.18 -7.38 -41.18
N ILE A 19 -57.00 -7.95 -40.93
CA ILE A 19 -56.83 -9.37 -40.59
C ILE A 19 -56.62 -9.46 -39.08
N LEU A 20 -57.49 -10.21 -38.40
CA LEU A 20 -57.39 -10.53 -36.98
C LEU A 20 -56.18 -11.46 -36.73
N ALA A 21 -55.24 -11.02 -35.88
CA ALA A 21 -54.21 -11.87 -35.29
C ALA A 21 -54.58 -12.19 -33.82
N PRO A 22 -54.28 -13.40 -33.32
CA PRO A 22 -54.69 -13.84 -31.98
C PRO A 22 -53.92 -13.09 -30.88
N ALA A 23 -54.61 -12.88 -29.75
CA ALA A 23 -54.16 -12.07 -28.62
C ALA A 23 -52.85 -12.59 -27.99
N PRO A 24 -51.85 -11.72 -27.73
CA PRO A 24 -50.72 -12.09 -26.91
C PRO A 24 -51.14 -12.06 -25.43
N THR A 25 -50.85 -13.17 -24.74
CA THR A 25 -50.86 -13.29 -23.28
C THR A 25 -50.02 -12.19 -22.65
N THR A 26 -50.65 -11.32 -21.85
CA THR A 26 -49.98 -10.31 -21.03
C THR A 26 -49.22 -11.01 -19.90
N TYR A 27 -47.91 -11.18 -20.06
CA TYR A 27 -47.03 -11.36 -18.91
C TYR A 27 -46.89 -10.02 -18.21
N GLY A 28 -47.45 -9.90 -17.00
CA GLY A 28 -47.24 -8.74 -16.15
C GLY A 28 -45.75 -8.57 -15.89
N SER A 29 -45.17 -7.47 -16.38
CA SER A 29 -43.83 -7.07 -15.99
C SER A 29 -43.91 -6.59 -14.54
N THR A 30 -43.62 -7.47 -13.58
CA THR A 30 -43.20 -7.04 -12.26
C THR A 30 -41.87 -6.30 -12.46
N GLY A 31 -41.94 -4.98 -12.51
CA GLY A 31 -40.75 -4.13 -12.47
C GLY A 31 -39.98 -4.51 -11.21
N ALA A 32 -38.85 -5.18 -11.40
CA ALA A 32 -37.89 -5.39 -10.33
C ALA A 32 -37.38 -4.01 -9.96
N THR A 33 -37.99 -3.39 -8.94
CA THR A 33 -37.37 -2.29 -8.22
C THR A 33 -36.01 -2.80 -7.78
N SER A 34 -34.94 -2.28 -8.38
CA SER A 34 -33.60 -2.45 -7.87
C SER A 34 -33.63 -1.94 -6.43
N GLY A 35 -33.71 -2.85 -5.46
CA GLY A 35 -33.67 -2.50 -4.05
C GLY A 35 -32.40 -1.68 -3.85
N ALA A 36 -32.56 -0.41 -3.50
CA ALA A 36 -31.45 0.42 -3.08
C ALA A 36 -30.78 -0.34 -1.93
N VAL A 37 -29.51 -0.71 -2.11
CA VAL A 37 -28.70 -1.25 -1.02
C VAL A 37 -28.84 -0.25 0.13
N PRO A 38 -29.24 -0.67 1.35
CA PRO A 38 -29.37 0.24 2.47
C PRO A 38 -28.11 1.08 2.58
N ALA A 39 -28.24 2.41 2.48
CA ALA A 39 -27.10 3.29 2.60
C ALA A 39 -26.46 3.03 3.98
N CYS A 40 -25.23 2.52 4.02
CA CYS A 40 -24.55 2.30 5.30
C CYS A 40 -24.47 3.66 6.00
N SER A 41 -25.21 3.84 7.10
CA SER A 41 -25.15 5.05 7.90
C SER A 41 -23.97 4.98 8.86
N GLY A 42 -23.37 6.13 9.14
CA GLY A 42 -22.26 6.28 10.08
C GLY A 42 -20.87 6.16 9.47
N THR A 43 -19.88 6.28 10.35
CA THR A 43 -18.46 6.31 10.02
C THR A 43 -17.68 5.30 10.86
N HIS A 44 -16.54 4.86 10.34
CA HIS A 44 -15.58 4.01 11.06
C HIS A 44 -14.15 4.43 10.73
N TRP A 45 -13.18 3.89 11.47
CA TRP A 45 -11.76 4.08 11.19
C TRP A 45 -11.30 3.18 10.05
N ILE A 46 -10.58 3.76 9.10
CA ILE A 46 -9.89 3.05 8.02
C ILE A 46 -8.41 3.42 8.01
N SER A 47 -7.54 2.46 7.68
CA SER A 47 -6.13 2.72 7.46
C SER A 47 -5.97 3.56 6.18
N ALA A 48 -5.53 4.80 6.33
CA ALA A 48 -5.32 5.73 5.21
C ALA A 48 -3.87 5.75 4.76
N TRP A 49 -2.93 5.44 5.65
CA TRP A 49 -1.52 5.30 5.36
C TRP A 49 -0.91 4.33 6.37
N TYR A 50 0.00 3.48 5.92
CA TYR A 50 0.69 2.51 6.76
C TYR A 50 2.12 2.33 6.27
N ALA A 51 3.04 2.13 7.21
CA ALA A 51 4.41 1.70 6.98
C ALA A 51 4.76 0.69 8.07
N ALA A 52 4.94 -0.58 7.69
CA ALA A 52 5.23 -1.63 8.64
C ALA A 52 6.65 -1.47 9.21
N PRO A 53 6.84 -1.47 10.54
CA PRO A 53 8.18 -1.42 11.11
C PRO A 53 8.89 -2.77 10.96
N GLY A 54 10.16 -2.75 10.56
CA GLY A 54 10.99 -3.96 10.43
C GLY A 54 11.91 -4.18 11.62
N ASP A 55 12.50 -3.10 12.14
CA ASP A 55 13.54 -3.19 13.16
C ASP A 55 13.66 -1.91 13.99
N ALA A 56 14.63 -1.89 14.92
CA ALA A 56 15.19 -0.66 15.45
C ALA A 56 16.72 -0.57 15.34
N LEU A 57 17.41 -1.72 15.25
CA LEU A 57 18.87 -1.85 15.37
C LEU A 57 19.67 -0.99 14.39
N LEU A 58 19.16 -0.78 13.18
CA LEU A 58 19.85 -0.04 12.12
C LEU A 58 19.39 1.42 12.00
N SER A 59 18.48 1.87 12.86
CA SER A 59 18.05 3.26 12.91
C SER A 59 19.09 4.16 13.57
N GLN A 60 19.12 5.44 13.18
CA GLN A 60 19.85 6.46 13.93
C GLN A 60 19.07 6.78 15.22
N PRO A 61 19.70 6.66 16.41
CA PRO A 61 19.04 7.01 17.66
C PRO A 61 18.68 8.50 17.70
N PRO A 62 17.41 8.88 17.90
CA PRO A 62 17.06 10.25 18.19
C PRO A 62 17.58 10.65 19.58
N VAL A 63 18.06 11.90 19.70
CA VAL A 63 18.60 12.44 20.95
C VAL A 63 17.99 13.81 21.22
N GLU A 64 16.94 13.86 22.05
CA GLU A 64 16.23 15.08 22.48
C GLU A 64 15.98 16.02 21.30
N GLN A 65 15.17 15.55 20.35
CA GLN A 65 15.00 16.22 19.06
C GLN A 65 13.63 15.93 18.45
N THR A 66 13.29 16.67 17.39
CA THR A 66 12.02 16.52 16.68
C THR A 66 12.23 15.81 15.36
N LEU A 67 11.42 14.77 15.13
CA LEU A 67 11.28 14.06 13.87
C LEU A 67 10.03 14.57 13.18
N ARG A 68 10.05 14.73 11.86
CA ARG A 68 8.93 15.24 11.05
C ARG A 68 8.78 14.38 9.80
N ILE A 69 7.68 13.66 9.74
CA ILE A 69 7.46 12.58 8.78
C ILE A 69 6.41 13.02 7.78
N GLN A 70 6.73 12.94 6.49
CA GLN A 70 5.75 13.13 5.44
C GLN A 70 4.89 11.88 5.30
N VAL A 71 3.57 12.05 5.32
CA VAL A 71 2.63 10.98 4.98
C VAL A 71 1.70 11.43 3.86
N ARG A 72 1.32 10.51 2.97
CA ARG A 72 0.32 10.75 1.93
C ARG A 72 -0.86 9.80 2.11
N PRO A 73 -1.90 10.20 2.84
CA PRO A 73 -3.10 9.40 3.04
C PRO A 73 -3.78 9.03 1.70
N LEU A 74 -4.15 7.76 1.56
CA LEU A 74 -4.83 7.18 0.39
C LEU A 74 -6.35 7.07 0.61
N ALA A 75 -6.86 7.78 1.61
CA ALA A 75 -8.27 8.02 1.85
C ALA A 75 -8.53 9.41 2.45
N SER A 76 -9.79 9.85 2.36
CA SER A 76 -10.26 11.11 2.93
C SER A 76 -11.04 10.85 4.23
N GLY A 77 -11.02 11.83 5.14
CA GLY A 77 -11.79 11.80 6.38
C GLY A 77 -11.80 13.14 7.10
N THR A 78 -12.68 13.30 8.07
CA THR A 78 -12.83 14.56 8.84
C THR A 78 -12.09 14.54 10.17
N SER A 79 -11.54 13.39 10.55
CA SER A 79 -10.68 13.22 11.71
C SER A 79 -9.65 12.13 11.41
N ALA A 80 -8.46 12.27 11.99
CA ALA A 80 -7.36 11.32 11.90
C ALA A 80 -6.89 10.87 13.29
N ARG A 81 -6.29 9.68 13.37
CA ARG A 81 -5.54 9.22 14.53
C ARG A 81 -4.23 8.59 14.09
N PHE A 82 -3.21 8.70 14.93
CA PHE A 82 -1.83 8.38 14.59
C PHE A 82 -1.34 7.23 15.45
N ARG A 83 -0.70 6.25 14.82
CA ARG A 83 -0.08 5.11 15.51
C ARG A 83 1.42 5.33 15.62
N LEU A 84 1.92 5.40 16.86
CA LEU A 84 3.34 5.37 17.16
C LEU A 84 3.71 3.98 17.69
N SER A 85 4.89 3.48 17.31
CA SER A 85 5.34 2.14 17.64
C SER A 85 6.70 2.15 18.33
N ASN A 86 6.81 1.38 19.41
CA ASN A 86 8.07 1.03 20.06
C ASN A 86 8.27 -0.49 20.08
N ARG A 87 7.71 -1.20 19.09
CA ARG A 87 7.74 -2.67 18.99
C ARG A 87 9.14 -3.27 19.06
N PHE A 88 10.12 -2.60 18.46
CA PHE A 88 11.51 -3.08 18.36
C PHE A 88 12.49 -2.24 19.18
N GLY A 89 12.02 -1.23 19.93
CA GLY A 89 12.91 -0.41 20.75
C GLY A 89 13.63 -1.22 21.82
N MET A 90 14.67 -0.64 22.40
CA MET A 90 15.49 -1.27 23.44
C MET A 90 15.06 -0.91 24.88
N GLY A 91 14.05 -0.07 25.02
CA GLY A 91 13.53 0.43 26.28
C GLY A 91 12.30 1.32 26.06
N PRO A 92 11.73 1.92 27.12
CA PRO A 92 10.61 2.85 26.96
C PRO A 92 11.03 4.11 26.20
N VAL A 93 10.18 4.57 25.28
CA VAL A 93 10.35 5.85 24.57
C VAL A 93 9.32 6.85 25.06
N THR A 94 9.73 8.10 25.26
CA THR A 94 8.81 9.19 25.61
C THR A 94 8.67 10.16 24.45
N PHE A 95 7.44 10.35 24.00
CA PHE A 95 7.08 11.39 23.04
C PHE A 95 6.58 12.61 23.82
N GLY A 96 7.35 13.69 23.81
CA GLY A 96 7.12 14.88 24.63
C GLY A 96 5.99 15.76 24.09
N HIS A 97 5.85 15.79 22.77
CA HIS A 97 4.76 16.45 22.06
C HIS A 97 4.67 15.86 20.65
N ALA A 98 3.46 15.82 20.09
CA ALA A 98 3.26 15.46 18.69
C ALA A 98 2.26 16.43 18.04
N THR A 99 2.48 16.72 16.77
CA THR A 99 1.61 17.59 15.96
C THR A 99 1.38 17.00 14.58
N VAL A 100 0.30 17.43 13.94
CA VAL A 100 0.04 17.17 12.52
C VAL A 100 -0.40 18.47 11.85
N GLY A 101 -0.02 18.66 10.60
CA GLY A 101 -0.60 19.70 9.74
C GLY A 101 -0.48 19.35 8.27
N LEU A 102 -1.15 20.13 7.41
CA LEU A 102 -1.00 19.98 5.97
C LEU A 102 0.40 20.42 5.55
N GLN A 103 1.04 19.65 4.67
CA GLN A 103 2.34 20.05 4.12
C GLN A 103 2.15 21.24 3.18
N ALA A 104 2.99 22.27 3.33
CA ALA A 104 3.12 23.35 2.36
C ALA A 104 4.20 23.00 1.32
N THR A 105 5.47 23.03 1.73
CA THR A 105 6.62 22.65 0.89
C THR A 105 7.76 22.16 1.75
N GLY A 106 8.46 21.10 1.32
CA GLY A 106 9.50 20.45 2.12
C GLY A 106 9.03 20.16 3.54
N ALA A 107 9.81 20.58 4.54
CA ALA A 107 9.45 20.43 5.95
C ALA A 107 8.47 21.50 6.48
N ALA A 108 7.99 22.43 5.66
CA ALA A 108 7.10 23.51 6.08
C ALA A 108 5.64 23.05 6.16
N ILE A 109 4.95 23.47 7.22
CA ILE A 109 3.54 23.21 7.49
C ILE A 109 2.71 24.42 7.04
N GLN A 110 1.56 24.16 6.41
CA GLN A 110 0.61 25.19 6.04
C GLN A 110 0.02 25.87 7.29
N ALA A 111 0.13 27.20 7.37
CA ALA A 111 -0.41 27.97 8.48
C ALA A 111 -1.93 27.73 8.67
N GLY A 112 -2.38 27.68 9.92
CA GLY A 112 -3.78 27.45 10.27
C GLY A 112 -4.23 25.99 10.21
N THR A 113 -3.33 25.05 9.89
CA THR A 113 -3.66 23.61 9.77
C THR A 113 -2.99 22.74 10.84
N LEU A 114 -2.23 23.35 11.74
CA LEU A 114 -1.48 22.64 12.78
C LEU A 114 -2.41 22.25 13.94
N HIS A 115 -2.42 20.97 14.27
CA HIS A 115 -3.14 20.42 15.41
C HIS A 115 -2.19 19.65 16.33
N THR A 116 -2.41 19.77 17.64
CA THR A 116 -1.76 18.91 18.64
C THR A 116 -2.36 17.50 18.59
N VAL A 117 -1.50 16.50 18.72
CA VAL A 117 -1.87 15.08 18.86
C VAL A 117 -1.78 14.72 20.34
N THR A 118 -2.84 14.15 20.91
CA THR A 118 -2.90 13.73 22.32
C THR A 118 -3.08 12.23 22.45
N PHE A 119 -2.80 11.71 23.65
CA PHE A 119 -2.95 10.31 24.03
C PHE A 119 -3.65 10.25 25.38
N GLY A 120 -4.91 9.83 25.42
CA GLY A 120 -5.71 9.87 26.65
C GLY A 120 -5.89 11.29 27.19
N GLY A 121 -5.97 12.29 26.31
CA GLY A 121 -6.05 13.71 26.63
C GLY A 121 -4.70 14.38 26.96
N SER A 122 -3.61 13.62 27.07
CA SER A 122 -2.27 14.16 27.36
C SER A 122 -1.48 14.44 26.07
N PRO A 123 -0.77 15.58 25.94
CA PRO A 123 0.13 15.83 24.81
C PRO A 123 1.43 15.00 24.87
N LYS A 124 1.70 14.36 26.02
CA LYS A 124 2.90 13.56 26.30
C LYS A 124 2.50 12.12 26.57
N VAL A 125 3.27 11.17 26.04
CA VAL A 125 3.09 9.74 26.32
C VAL A 125 4.43 9.01 26.40
N THR A 126 4.50 8.02 27.29
CA THR A 126 5.63 7.07 27.35
C THR A 126 5.14 5.71 26.88
N VAL A 127 5.77 5.16 25.86
CA VAL A 127 5.43 3.88 25.25
C VAL A 127 6.46 2.84 25.69
N PRO A 128 6.06 1.78 26.42
CA PRO A 128 6.97 0.70 26.79
C PRO A 128 7.59 0.00 25.57
N GLN A 129 8.70 -0.69 25.78
CA GLN A 129 9.27 -1.57 24.77
C GLN A 129 8.24 -2.63 24.34
N GLY A 130 8.20 -2.94 23.05
CA GLY A 130 7.32 -3.97 22.50
C GLY A 130 5.88 -3.52 22.28
N GLN A 131 5.56 -2.25 22.52
CA GLN A 131 4.20 -1.73 22.46
C GLN A 131 3.98 -0.72 21.35
N ASP A 132 2.73 -0.62 20.92
CA ASP A 132 2.22 0.48 20.11
C ASP A 132 1.32 1.38 20.96
N ILE A 133 1.15 2.63 20.52
CA ILE A 133 0.12 3.53 21.02
C ILE A 133 -0.61 4.17 19.84
N VAL A 134 -1.92 4.39 20.00
CA VAL A 134 -2.75 5.14 19.05
C VAL A 134 -3.22 6.42 19.73
N SER A 135 -3.14 7.54 19.02
CA SER A 135 -3.57 8.84 19.53
C SER A 135 -5.09 8.91 19.72
N ASP A 136 -5.52 9.91 20.49
CA ASP A 136 -6.90 10.37 20.45
C ASP A 136 -7.26 10.89 19.03
N PRO A 137 -8.55 10.98 18.68
CA PRO A 137 -8.98 11.58 17.41
C PRO A 137 -8.58 13.05 17.30
N VAL A 138 -7.89 13.41 16.23
CA VAL A 138 -7.51 14.78 15.89
C VAL A 138 -8.51 15.35 14.88
N PRO A 139 -9.10 16.53 15.11
CA PRO A 139 -10.11 17.13 14.23
C PRO A 139 -9.46 17.83 13.02
N ILE A 140 -8.71 17.06 12.23
CA ILE A 140 -8.08 17.50 10.97
C ILE A 140 -8.84 16.89 9.79
N THR A 141 -9.22 17.73 8.82
CA THR A 141 -9.77 17.26 7.55
C THR A 141 -8.64 16.78 6.67
N VAL A 142 -8.62 15.48 6.37
CA VAL A 142 -7.66 14.83 5.49
C VAL A 142 -8.32 14.58 4.15
N LYS A 143 -7.66 14.99 3.07
CA LYS A 143 -8.05 14.63 1.70
C LYS A 143 -7.10 13.57 1.16
N ARG A 144 -7.66 12.57 0.46
CA ARG A 144 -6.88 11.59 -0.29
C ARG A 144 -5.82 12.31 -1.15
N PHE A 145 -4.60 11.78 -1.13
CA PHE A 145 -3.39 12.28 -1.80
C PHE A 145 -2.83 13.61 -1.28
N GLN A 146 -3.51 14.29 -0.34
CA GLN A 146 -2.98 15.50 0.27
C GLN A 146 -1.95 15.12 1.34
N ARG A 147 -0.72 15.63 1.19
CA ARG A 147 0.37 15.31 2.10
C ARG A 147 0.19 15.99 3.46
N LEU A 148 0.47 15.24 4.52
CA LEU A 148 0.53 15.72 5.89
C LEU A 148 1.98 15.66 6.39
N LEU A 149 2.31 16.52 7.35
CA LEU A 149 3.52 16.44 8.14
C LEU A 149 3.14 16.09 9.58
N VAL A 150 3.60 14.93 10.05
CA VAL A 150 3.45 14.50 11.44
C VAL A 150 4.77 14.74 12.15
N SER A 151 4.80 15.62 13.14
CA SER A 151 6.00 15.89 13.93
C SER A 151 5.90 15.22 15.29
N VAL A 152 6.98 14.59 15.74
CA VAL A 152 7.08 13.94 17.04
C VAL A 152 8.38 14.37 17.72
N HIS A 153 8.28 14.94 18.91
CA HIS A 153 9.43 15.24 19.76
C HIS A 153 9.77 14.01 20.61
N VAL A 154 10.98 13.50 20.45
CA VAL A 154 11.51 12.38 21.23
C VAL A 154 12.32 12.93 22.39
N VAL A 155 11.95 12.57 23.61
CA VAL A 155 12.59 13.04 24.84
C VAL A 155 13.79 12.18 25.19
N GLY A 156 14.91 12.81 25.54
CA GLY A 156 16.16 12.15 25.92
C GLY A 156 16.75 11.32 24.80
N SER A 157 17.43 10.22 25.14
CA SER A 157 18.03 9.28 24.18
C SER A 157 17.53 7.87 24.47
N PRO A 158 16.37 7.46 23.92
CA PRO A 158 15.78 6.14 24.17
C PRO A 158 16.54 4.99 23.48
N GLY A 159 17.62 5.31 22.75
CA GLY A 159 18.32 4.37 21.88
C GLY A 159 17.73 4.34 20.47
N PRO A 160 18.07 3.32 19.68
CA PRO A 160 17.58 3.19 18.31
C PRO A 160 16.04 3.16 18.24
N ALA A 161 15.50 3.83 17.23
CA ALA A 161 14.07 3.95 16.97
C ALA A 161 13.52 2.74 16.23
N THR A 162 12.36 2.24 16.67
CA THR A 162 11.52 1.39 15.81
C THR A 162 11.25 2.12 14.50
N GLN A 163 11.50 1.48 13.36
CA GLN A 163 11.41 2.14 12.06
C GLN A 163 10.88 1.22 10.95
N HIS A 164 10.32 1.85 9.93
CA HIS A 164 10.28 1.30 8.58
C HIS A 164 11.55 1.74 7.83
N GLY A 165 12.36 0.79 7.39
CA GLY A 165 13.77 1.02 7.06
C GLY A 165 14.06 1.63 5.68
N ILE A 166 13.26 1.32 4.66
CA ILE A 166 13.47 1.79 3.28
C ILE A 166 12.26 2.63 2.87
N SER A 167 12.35 3.94 3.12
CA SER A 167 11.26 4.88 2.87
C SER A 167 11.39 5.54 1.49
N GLU A 168 10.31 5.51 0.72
CA GLU A 168 10.10 6.38 -0.45
C GLU A 168 9.65 7.80 -0.08
N GLN A 169 9.44 8.05 1.21
CA GLN A 169 8.95 9.32 1.73
C GLN A 169 10.04 10.04 2.49
N THR A 170 10.08 11.37 2.33
CA THR A 170 11.02 12.20 3.09
C THR A 170 10.61 12.30 4.57
N THR A 171 11.59 12.04 5.45
CA THR A 171 11.56 12.28 6.88
C THR A 171 12.61 13.35 7.22
N TRP A 172 12.20 14.41 7.89
CA TRP A 172 13.12 15.41 8.42
C TRP A 172 13.36 15.22 9.91
N GLN A 173 14.50 15.73 10.39
CA GLN A 173 14.81 15.83 11.80
C GLN A 173 15.45 17.19 12.11
N THR A 174 15.32 17.63 13.36
CA THR A 174 16.14 18.72 13.90
C THR A 174 17.49 18.19 14.37
N ALA A 175 18.42 19.09 14.69
CA ALA A 175 19.70 18.68 15.26
C ALA A 175 19.50 18.04 16.64
N PRO A 176 20.35 17.08 17.05
CA PRO A 176 20.34 16.53 18.40
C PRO A 176 20.35 17.62 19.48
N LEU A 177 19.68 17.35 20.60
CA LEU A 177 19.62 18.22 21.78
C LEU A 177 18.95 19.59 21.55
N THR A 178 18.19 19.74 20.46
CA THR A 178 17.41 20.97 20.19
C THR A 178 15.99 20.92 20.75
N GLY A 179 15.53 19.74 21.18
CA GLY A 179 14.25 19.56 21.86
C GLY A 179 13.05 19.66 20.92
N ASN A 180 11.99 20.33 21.41
CA ASN A 180 10.68 20.33 20.79
C ASN A 180 10.51 21.46 19.76
N HIS A 181 10.49 21.08 18.48
CA HIS A 181 10.19 21.93 17.32
C HIS A 181 8.89 21.53 16.61
N THR A 182 8.06 20.70 17.22
CA THR A 182 6.86 20.14 16.57
C THR A 182 5.85 21.20 16.16
N ALA A 183 5.78 22.34 16.87
CA ALA A 183 4.90 23.45 16.52
C ALA A 183 5.49 24.43 15.48
N GLN A 184 6.73 24.22 15.06
CA GLN A 184 7.41 25.10 14.13
C GLN A 184 6.84 24.92 12.71
N LEU A 185 6.19 25.97 12.18
CA LEU A 185 5.59 25.94 10.84
C LEU A 185 6.64 25.96 9.72
N GLY A 186 7.73 26.71 9.90
CA GLY A 186 8.79 26.81 8.89
C GLY A 186 9.73 25.61 8.84
N ALA A 187 10.44 25.45 7.73
CA ALA A 187 11.39 24.38 7.49
C ALA A 187 12.78 24.59 8.13
N GLN A 188 13.02 25.75 8.76
CA GLN A 188 14.35 26.13 9.27
C GLN A 188 14.83 25.13 10.33
N GLY A 189 16.08 24.67 10.24
CA GLY A 189 16.62 23.70 11.19
C GLY A 189 16.13 22.26 11.01
N PHE A 190 15.26 21.98 10.05
CA PHE A 190 14.93 20.63 9.60
C PHE A 190 15.80 20.23 8.42
N PHE A 191 16.40 19.05 8.49
CA PHE A 191 17.17 18.44 7.40
C PHE A 191 16.73 16.99 7.19
N ALA A 192 16.88 16.49 5.96
CA ALA A 192 16.47 15.13 5.61
C ALA A 192 17.25 14.09 6.44
N THR A 193 16.59 12.97 6.75
CA THR A 193 17.09 11.94 7.66
C THR A 193 17.63 10.76 6.85
N PRO A 194 18.96 10.60 6.69
CA PRO A 194 19.48 9.41 6.03
C PRO A 194 19.34 8.18 6.93
N LEU A 195 19.09 7.00 6.35
CA LEU A 195 19.04 5.73 7.08
C LEU A 195 20.33 5.48 7.88
N LEU A 196 21.49 5.76 7.28
CA LEU A 196 22.78 5.72 7.96
C LEU A 196 23.48 7.07 7.85
N LYS A 197 23.95 7.62 8.98
CA LYS A 197 24.70 8.88 9.01
C LYS A 197 25.96 8.85 8.13
N ALA A 198 26.61 7.68 8.04
CA ALA A 198 27.82 7.49 7.23
C ALA A 198 27.53 7.36 5.72
N ALA A 199 26.26 7.23 5.32
CA ALA A 199 25.88 7.06 3.93
C ALA A 199 24.63 7.92 3.62
N PRO A 200 24.79 9.25 3.51
CA PRO A 200 23.68 10.19 3.34
C PRO A 200 22.94 10.05 2.00
N THR A 201 23.45 9.21 1.11
CA THR A 201 22.83 8.85 -0.16
C THR A 201 21.88 7.65 -0.06
N LEU A 202 21.88 6.92 1.07
CA LEU A 202 20.95 5.82 1.31
C LEU A 202 19.51 6.34 1.46
N PRO A 203 18.52 5.46 1.26
CA PRO A 203 17.11 5.74 1.55
C PRO A 203 16.91 6.39 2.92
N GLN A 204 15.81 7.11 3.09
CA GLN A 204 15.40 7.58 4.41
C GLN A 204 14.67 6.44 5.14
N SER A 205 14.47 6.58 6.45
CA SER A 205 13.58 5.70 7.21
C SER A 205 12.41 6.47 7.78
N ILE A 206 11.36 5.75 8.19
CA ILE A 206 10.23 6.31 8.92
C ILE A 206 10.29 5.82 10.37
N PRO A 207 10.80 6.65 11.30
CA PRO A 207 10.92 6.30 12.71
C PRO A 207 9.58 6.51 13.45
N TYR A 208 9.22 5.54 14.29
CA TYR A 208 8.09 5.48 15.21
C TYR A 208 6.67 5.58 14.61
N LEU A 209 6.41 6.45 13.62
CA LEU A 209 5.09 6.56 13.00
C LEU A 209 4.86 5.38 12.06
N THR A 210 3.90 4.53 12.38
CA THR A 210 3.60 3.33 11.57
C THR A 210 2.25 3.39 10.89
N GLY A 211 1.33 4.25 11.35
CA GLY A 211 0.01 4.33 10.72
C GLY A 211 -0.72 5.63 10.93
N VAL A 212 -1.57 5.96 9.96
CA VAL A 212 -2.57 7.03 10.03
C VAL A 212 -3.91 6.43 9.64
N ASP A 213 -4.85 6.44 10.58
CA ASP A 213 -6.24 6.09 10.29
C ASP A 213 -7.06 7.37 10.12
N VAL A 214 -8.05 7.34 9.24
CA VAL A 214 -9.05 8.42 9.12
C VAL A 214 -10.46 7.88 9.32
N THR A 215 -11.37 8.75 9.74
CA THR A 215 -12.80 8.45 9.75
C THR A 215 -13.36 8.48 8.33
N ALA A 216 -14.00 7.40 7.90
CA ALA A 216 -14.64 7.30 6.58
C ALA A 216 -16.06 6.74 6.67
N PRO A 217 -16.91 6.92 5.65
CA PRO A 217 -18.23 6.28 5.59
C PRO A 217 -18.11 4.76 5.77
N LYS A 218 -19.05 4.14 6.51
CA LYS A 218 -19.03 2.71 6.86
C LYS A 218 -18.91 1.75 5.65
N ALA A 219 -19.28 2.20 4.46
CA ALA A 219 -19.12 1.45 3.21
C ALA A 219 -17.67 1.37 2.68
N THR A 220 -16.72 2.08 3.31
CA THR A 220 -15.33 2.18 2.87
C THR A 220 -14.51 1.02 3.40
N GLY A 221 -13.76 0.32 2.53
CA GLY A 221 -12.83 -0.73 2.96
C GLY A 221 -11.37 -0.28 2.86
N ALA A 222 -10.46 -1.02 3.47
CA ALA A 222 -9.03 -0.90 3.26
C ALA A 222 -8.49 -2.17 2.60
N VAL A 223 -7.75 -1.98 1.51
CA VAL A 223 -6.95 -3.02 0.86
C VAL A 223 -5.56 -2.95 1.45
N VAL A 224 -5.12 -4.01 2.13
CA VAL A 224 -3.76 -4.09 2.66
C VAL A 224 -2.88 -4.82 1.64
N THR A 225 -1.83 -4.17 1.14
CA THR A 225 -0.81 -4.81 0.34
C THR A 225 0.30 -5.24 1.27
N MET A 226 0.56 -6.54 1.36
CA MET A 226 1.64 -7.08 2.19
C MET A 226 2.66 -7.76 1.29
N GLY A 227 3.92 -7.41 1.48
CA GLY A 227 4.96 -7.97 0.65
C GLY A 227 6.39 -7.66 1.09
N ASP A 228 7.29 -7.91 0.16
CA ASP A 228 8.71 -7.56 0.22
C ASP A 228 9.01 -6.21 -0.48
N SER A 229 10.26 -5.98 -0.90
CA SER A 229 10.72 -4.74 -1.55
C SER A 229 9.98 -4.41 -2.85
N ILE A 230 9.46 -5.43 -3.55
CA ILE A 230 8.64 -5.22 -4.74
C ILE A 230 7.31 -4.55 -4.35
N THR A 231 6.72 -4.93 -3.22
CA THR A 231 5.48 -4.30 -2.73
C THR A 231 5.75 -2.99 -1.99
N ASP A 232 6.89 -2.90 -1.30
CA ASP A 232 7.33 -1.67 -0.62
C ASP A 232 7.45 -0.53 -1.63
N GLY A 233 7.90 -0.89 -2.84
CA GLY A 233 7.99 -0.02 -4.01
C GLY A 233 9.42 0.29 -4.44
N THR A 234 10.40 -0.41 -3.87
CA THR A 234 11.83 -0.17 -4.14
C THR A 234 12.11 -0.03 -5.62
N GLU A 235 12.53 1.16 -6.06
CA GLU A 235 13.08 1.41 -7.39
C GLU A 235 14.59 1.50 -7.27
N ALA A 236 15.27 0.36 -7.44
CA ALA A 236 16.72 0.31 -7.35
C ALA A 236 17.37 0.67 -8.69
N GLU A 237 18.34 1.58 -8.67
CA GLU A 237 19.33 1.72 -9.75
C GLU A 237 20.44 0.67 -9.58
N VAL A 238 21.32 0.53 -10.58
CA VAL A 238 22.35 -0.53 -10.79
C VAL A 238 23.28 -0.83 -9.59
N VAL A 239 23.20 -0.08 -8.48
CA VAL A 239 23.97 -0.30 -7.25
C VAL A 239 23.07 -0.89 -6.15
N PRO A 240 23.51 -1.95 -5.44
CA PRO A 240 22.71 -2.55 -4.38
C PRO A 240 22.26 -1.53 -3.33
N PHE A 241 20.97 -1.58 -2.95
CA PHE A 241 20.35 -0.84 -1.85
C PHE A 241 20.18 0.69 -2.01
N LEU A 242 20.36 1.25 -3.21
CA LEU A 242 20.03 2.65 -3.46
C LEU A 242 18.69 2.75 -4.18
N LEU A 243 17.68 3.29 -3.49
CA LEU A 243 16.52 3.87 -4.16
C LEU A 243 17.02 4.97 -5.11
N SER A 244 16.48 5.03 -6.32
CA SER A 244 16.69 6.19 -7.17
C SER A 244 16.23 7.45 -6.41
N LYS A 245 17.13 8.42 -6.27
CA LYS A 245 16.80 9.69 -5.62
C LYS A 245 15.67 10.44 -6.33
N ASP A 246 15.55 10.21 -7.63
CA ASP A 246 14.52 10.84 -8.47
C ASP A 246 13.12 10.35 -8.09
N ASN A 247 13.02 9.23 -7.37
CA ASN A 247 11.76 8.58 -7.03
C ASN A 247 11.24 8.87 -5.60
N ILE A 248 12.06 9.51 -4.76
CA ILE A 248 11.60 9.97 -3.45
C ILE A 248 10.44 10.97 -3.61
N ASP A 249 9.39 10.75 -2.82
CA ASP A 249 8.15 11.52 -2.83
C ASP A 249 7.40 11.52 -4.17
N GLN A 250 7.68 10.57 -5.08
CA GLN A 250 6.96 10.39 -6.34
C GLN A 250 5.76 9.45 -6.23
N PHE A 251 5.75 8.54 -5.24
CA PHE A 251 4.65 7.63 -4.94
C PHE A 251 4.26 6.76 -6.15
N VAL A 252 5.23 6.05 -6.71
CA VAL A 252 5.07 5.26 -7.93
C VAL A 252 5.00 3.76 -7.69
N SER A 253 5.17 3.31 -6.45
CA SER A 253 4.92 1.93 -6.00
C SER A 253 3.58 1.39 -6.54
N TYR A 254 3.47 0.07 -6.76
CA TYR A 254 2.20 -0.49 -7.24
C TYR A 254 1.03 -0.23 -6.27
N PRO A 255 1.20 -0.22 -4.92
CA PRO A 255 0.12 0.14 -4.01
C PRO A 255 -0.35 1.60 -4.20
N ASP A 256 0.55 2.55 -4.45
CA ASP A 256 0.18 3.93 -4.78
C ASP A 256 -0.57 4.02 -6.11
N GLN A 257 -0.09 3.32 -7.14
CA GLN A 257 -0.75 3.27 -8.44
C GLN A 257 -2.11 2.55 -8.36
N LEU A 258 -2.26 1.55 -7.49
CA LEU A 258 -3.54 0.92 -7.18
C LEU A 258 -4.50 1.91 -6.53
N ALA A 259 -4.02 2.73 -5.58
CA ALA A 259 -4.83 3.77 -4.95
C ALA A 259 -5.30 4.83 -5.97
N ASN A 260 -4.46 5.18 -6.95
CA ASN A 260 -4.85 6.03 -8.08
C ASN A 260 -5.97 5.37 -8.91
N ARG A 261 -5.83 4.10 -9.28
CA ARG A 261 -6.86 3.35 -10.04
C ARG A 261 -8.19 3.29 -9.29
N ILE A 262 -8.14 2.99 -7.99
CA ILE A 262 -9.32 2.94 -7.11
C ILE A 262 -10.01 4.31 -7.07
N SER A 263 -9.24 5.39 -6.90
CA SER A 263 -9.76 6.74 -6.88
C SER A 263 -10.43 7.12 -8.21
N SER A 264 -9.77 6.84 -9.33
CA SER A 264 -10.31 7.12 -10.68
C SER A 264 -11.56 6.30 -10.98
N ALA A 265 -11.68 5.10 -10.42
CA ALA A 265 -12.88 4.26 -10.53
C ALA A 265 -14.01 4.68 -9.56
N GLY A 266 -13.80 5.69 -8.70
CA GLY A 266 -14.79 6.12 -7.71
C GLY A 266 -15.12 5.05 -6.66
N LEU A 267 -14.20 4.12 -6.40
CA LEU A 267 -14.42 3.02 -5.46
C LEU A 267 -14.09 3.43 -4.02
N PRO A 268 -14.89 3.01 -3.03
CA PRO A 268 -14.71 3.38 -1.63
C PRO A 268 -13.65 2.50 -0.95
N PHE A 269 -12.41 2.54 -1.44
CA PHE A 269 -11.30 1.79 -0.87
C PHE A 269 -10.10 2.67 -0.56
N SER A 270 -9.52 2.50 0.62
CA SER A 270 -8.16 2.92 0.91
C SER A 270 -7.17 1.81 0.51
N VAL A 271 -5.89 2.16 0.40
CA VAL A 271 -4.78 1.20 0.30
C VAL A 271 -3.83 1.44 1.48
N ALA A 272 -3.36 0.37 2.10
CA ALA A 272 -2.36 0.44 3.16
C ALA A 272 -1.18 -0.47 2.79
N ASN A 273 0.02 0.10 2.69
CA ASN A 273 1.21 -0.66 2.35
C ASN A 273 1.86 -1.23 3.62
N ALA A 274 1.77 -2.54 3.79
CA ALA A 274 2.36 -3.29 4.89
C ALA A 274 3.64 -4.03 4.47
N ALA A 275 4.25 -3.64 3.35
CA ALA A 275 5.49 -4.25 2.92
C ALA A 275 6.69 -3.83 3.77
N ILE A 276 7.71 -4.69 3.73
CA ILE A 276 9.02 -4.43 4.30
C ILE A 276 10.03 -4.94 3.26
N SER A 277 10.90 -4.06 2.78
CA SER A 277 11.94 -4.44 1.84
C SER A 277 12.81 -5.60 2.35
N GLY A 278 13.11 -6.57 1.49
CA GLY A 278 13.86 -7.78 1.83
C GLY A 278 13.12 -8.79 2.73
N ASN A 279 11.85 -8.55 3.08
CA ASN A 279 11.08 -9.44 3.92
C ASN A 279 10.87 -10.82 3.27
N MET A 280 10.66 -11.80 4.14
CA MET A 280 10.41 -13.19 3.76
C MET A 280 9.10 -13.64 4.38
N LEU A 281 8.34 -14.48 3.67
CA LEU A 281 7.09 -15.04 4.19
C LEU A 281 7.34 -15.96 5.39
N LEU A 282 8.33 -16.86 5.27
CA LEU A 282 8.43 -18.05 6.12
C LEU A 282 9.30 -17.87 7.36
N LYS A 283 10.28 -16.97 7.32
CA LYS A 283 11.31 -16.85 8.36
C LYS A 283 11.64 -15.39 8.64
N ASN A 284 12.08 -15.12 9.86
CA ASN A 284 12.67 -13.82 10.17
C ASN A 284 13.93 -13.64 9.32
N SER A 285 14.11 -12.46 8.76
CA SER A 285 15.33 -12.18 8.02
C SER A 285 16.53 -12.13 8.96
N PRO A 286 17.68 -12.72 8.59
CA PRO A 286 18.92 -12.56 9.36
C PRO A 286 19.47 -11.14 9.27
N ILE A 287 19.01 -10.32 8.31
CA ILE A 287 19.33 -8.89 8.22
C ILE A 287 18.21 -8.12 8.94
N PRO A 288 18.48 -7.49 10.10
CA PRO A 288 17.41 -6.97 10.96
C PRO A 288 16.40 -6.06 10.28
N ILE A 289 16.84 -5.13 9.42
CA ILE A 289 15.97 -4.15 8.74
C ILE A 289 14.89 -4.79 7.85
N PHE A 290 15.08 -6.04 7.42
CA PHE A 290 14.12 -6.80 6.62
C PHE A 290 13.06 -7.52 7.48
N GLY A 291 13.18 -7.41 8.81
CA GLY A 291 12.13 -7.65 9.78
C GLY A 291 11.72 -9.11 10.02
N PRO A 292 10.68 -9.31 10.85
CA PRO A 292 10.12 -10.62 11.16
C PRO A 292 9.45 -11.27 9.95
N ALA A 293 9.29 -12.60 9.98
CA ALA A 293 8.58 -13.34 8.95
C ALA A 293 7.20 -12.74 8.65
N GLY A 294 6.82 -12.71 7.37
CA GLY A 294 5.51 -12.29 6.91
C GLY A 294 4.39 -12.97 7.68
N LEU A 295 4.47 -14.30 7.88
CA LEU A 295 3.48 -15.05 8.66
C LEU A 295 3.40 -14.61 10.13
N SER A 296 4.54 -14.33 10.76
CA SER A 296 4.60 -13.88 12.16
C SER A 296 3.98 -12.50 12.36
N ARG A 297 4.11 -11.61 11.36
CA ARG A 297 3.54 -10.26 11.40
C ARG A 297 2.19 -10.13 10.72
N PHE A 298 1.67 -11.17 10.06
CA PHE A 298 0.46 -11.11 9.23
C PHE A 298 -0.77 -10.59 9.96
N GLY A 299 -1.01 -11.11 11.18
CA GLY A 299 -2.11 -10.67 12.02
C GLY A 299 -2.00 -9.18 12.34
N LEU A 300 -0.86 -8.78 12.89
CA LEU A 300 -0.63 -7.41 13.30
C LEU A 300 -0.55 -6.46 12.12
N ASP A 301 0.15 -6.76 11.02
CA ASP A 301 0.44 -5.80 9.95
C ASP A 301 -0.61 -5.77 8.83
N ALA A 302 -1.40 -6.84 8.68
CA ALA A 302 -2.45 -6.90 7.66
C ALA A 302 -3.86 -7.10 8.25
N LEU A 303 -4.07 -8.17 9.01
CA LEU A 303 -5.43 -8.57 9.40
C LEU A 303 -6.09 -7.58 10.38
N ASP A 304 -5.30 -7.02 11.29
CA ASP A 304 -5.76 -6.11 12.34
C ASP A 304 -5.68 -4.62 11.92
N ARG A 305 -5.57 -4.34 10.61
CA ARG A 305 -5.63 -2.95 10.11
C ARG A 305 -7.06 -2.42 10.09
N SER A 306 -7.20 -1.16 10.49
CA SER A 306 -8.49 -0.48 10.58
C SER A 306 -9.22 -0.54 9.24
N GLY A 307 -10.43 -1.08 9.25
CA GLY A 307 -11.25 -1.22 8.06
C GLY A 307 -10.72 -2.19 7.00
N ALA A 308 -9.74 -3.05 7.31
CA ALA A 308 -9.24 -4.05 6.38
C ALA A 308 -10.39 -4.95 5.90
N THR A 309 -10.47 -5.15 4.58
CA THR A 309 -11.45 -6.04 3.95
C THR A 309 -10.82 -7.00 2.96
N THR A 310 -9.66 -6.64 2.40
CA THR A 310 -8.92 -7.45 1.43
C THR A 310 -7.43 -7.32 1.68
N VAL A 311 -6.71 -8.44 1.62
CA VAL A 311 -5.25 -8.48 1.62
C VAL A 311 -4.76 -8.93 0.25
N ILE A 312 -3.78 -8.21 -0.30
CA ILE A 312 -3.01 -8.66 -1.47
C ILE A 312 -1.64 -9.07 -0.95
N LEU A 313 -1.30 -10.35 -1.07
CA LEU A 313 -0.04 -10.91 -0.60
C LEU A 313 0.88 -11.19 -1.79
N LEU A 314 2.01 -10.49 -1.87
CA LEU A 314 3.10 -10.74 -2.82
C LEU A 314 4.40 -10.87 -2.03
N GLU A 315 4.79 -12.11 -1.75
CA GLU A 315 5.92 -12.46 -0.88
C GLU A 315 6.47 -13.82 -1.29
N GLY A 316 7.75 -14.09 -1.01
CA GLY A 316 8.41 -15.33 -1.39
C GLY A 316 9.59 -15.17 -2.34
N THR A 317 9.80 -13.98 -2.92
CA THR A 317 10.95 -13.71 -3.78
C THR A 317 12.26 -13.84 -3.01
N ASN A 318 12.34 -13.26 -1.81
CA ASN A 318 13.50 -13.40 -0.93
C ASN A 318 13.64 -14.83 -0.38
N ASP A 319 12.52 -15.50 -0.04
CA ASP A 319 12.54 -16.88 0.47
C ASP A 319 13.24 -17.84 -0.49
N ILE A 320 12.91 -17.79 -1.78
CA ILE A 320 13.50 -18.67 -2.80
C ILE A 320 14.82 -18.12 -3.33
N GLY A 321 14.94 -16.80 -3.47
CA GLY A 321 16.04 -16.14 -4.15
C GLY A 321 17.30 -16.00 -3.31
N MET A 322 17.15 -15.72 -2.01
CA MET A 322 18.28 -15.57 -1.08
C MET A 322 18.56 -16.83 -0.27
N TYR A 323 17.52 -17.62 0.03
CA TYR A 323 17.61 -18.72 1.01
C TYR A 323 17.13 -20.08 0.51
N GLY A 324 16.73 -20.18 -0.77
CA GLY A 324 16.42 -21.46 -1.41
C GLY A 324 15.25 -22.21 -0.79
N ALA A 325 14.22 -21.52 -0.32
CA ALA A 325 13.00 -22.17 0.17
C ALA A 325 12.38 -23.08 -0.91
N SER A 326 11.87 -24.24 -0.50
CA SER A 326 11.22 -25.16 -1.43
C SER A 326 9.83 -24.66 -1.83
N ARG A 327 9.36 -25.11 -2.99
CA ARG A 327 7.99 -24.87 -3.45
C ARG A 327 6.96 -25.30 -2.39
N ASP A 328 7.16 -26.46 -1.76
CA ASP A 328 6.20 -26.99 -0.78
C ASP A 328 6.13 -26.15 0.49
N ALA A 329 7.27 -25.66 0.98
CA ALA A 329 7.31 -24.75 2.12
C ALA A 329 6.57 -23.44 1.82
N MET A 330 6.77 -22.88 0.62
CA MET A 330 6.05 -21.68 0.18
C MET A 330 4.55 -21.91 0.08
N VAL A 331 4.12 -23.03 -0.52
CA VAL A 331 2.70 -23.39 -0.63
C VAL A 331 2.05 -23.57 0.75
N ALA A 332 2.75 -24.20 1.70
CA ALA A 332 2.27 -24.31 3.07
C ALA A 332 2.11 -22.93 3.72
N GLY A 333 3.09 -22.03 3.55
CA GLY A 333 3.01 -20.66 4.04
C GLY A 333 1.85 -19.86 3.46
N TYR A 334 1.65 -19.90 2.13
CA TYR A 334 0.49 -19.24 1.51
C TYR A 334 -0.84 -19.81 2.03
N THR A 335 -0.92 -21.14 2.20
CA THR A 335 -2.13 -21.78 2.73
C THR A 335 -2.43 -21.27 4.15
N GLN A 336 -1.42 -21.17 5.01
CA GLN A 336 -1.58 -20.61 6.35
C GLN A 336 -2.04 -19.14 6.33
N ALA A 337 -1.48 -18.31 5.45
CA ALA A 337 -1.91 -16.92 5.31
C ALA A 337 -3.36 -16.83 4.81
N ILE A 338 -3.77 -17.70 3.89
CA ILE A 338 -5.14 -17.75 3.37
C ILE A 338 -6.12 -18.10 4.49
N GLU A 339 -5.84 -19.18 5.24
CA GLU A 339 -6.66 -19.61 6.37
C GLU A 339 -6.77 -18.52 7.44
N ALA A 340 -5.67 -17.84 7.77
CA ALA A 340 -5.66 -16.76 8.74
C ALA A 340 -6.51 -15.55 8.28
N ALA A 341 -6.45 -15.18 6.99
CA ALA A 341 -7.28 -14.11 6.44
C ALA A 341 -8.77 -14.47 6.49
N HIS A 342 -9.12 -15.69 6.08
CA HIS A 342 -10.50 -16.19 6.12
C HIS A 342 -11.05 -16.29 7.54
N ALA A 343 -10.23 -16.69 8.52
CA ALA A 343 -10.59 -16.70 9.93
C ALA A 343 -10.93 -15.31 10.48
N ARG A 344 -10.41 -14.24 9.86
CA ARG A 344 -10.77 -12.84 10.16
C ARG A 344 -11.85 -12.27 9.22
N GLY A 345 -12.44 -13.11 8.38
CA GLY A 345 -13.48 -12.71 7.42
C GLY A 345 -12.97 -11.79 6.31
N LEU A 346 -11.66 -11.73 6.07
CA LEU A 346 -11.05 -10.93 5.01
C LEU A 346 -10.95 -11.74 3.73
N ARG A 347 -10.98 -11.06 2.58
CA ARG A 347 -10.56 -11.68 1.32
C ARG A 347 -9.05 -11.64 1.19
N ILE A 348 -8.48 -12.63 0.52
CA ILE A 348 -7.06 -12.65 0.21
C ILE A 348 -6.83 -12.93 -1.27
N LEU A 349 -6.00 -12.11 -1.90
CA LEU A 349 -5.51 -12.31 -3.26
C LEU A 349 -4.01 -12.64 -3.20
N ILE A 350 -3.62 -13.73 -3.84
CA ILE A 350 -2.21 -14.13 -3.92
C ILE A 350 -1.59 -13.60 -5.22
N GLY A 351 -0.50 -12.85 -5.09
CA GLY A 351 0.30 -12.37 -6.20
C GLY A 351 1.25 -13.44 -6.73
N THR A 352 1.34 -13.61 -8.05
CA THR A 352 2.41 -14.45 -8.63
C THR A 352 3.77 -13.78 -8.42
N LEU A 353 4.80 -14.57 -8.11
CA LEU A 353 6.18 -14.10 -7.96
C LEU A 353 6.69 -13.58 -9.30
N THR A 354 7.25 -12.37 -9.32
CA THR A 354 7.75 -11.75 -10.55
C THR A 354 9.08 -12.37 -11.01
N PRO A 355 9.47 -12.21 -12.29
CA PRO A 355 10.71 -12.77 -12.80
C PRO A 355 11.96 -12.21 -12.09
N MET A 356 12.96 -13.07 -11.85
CA MET A 356 14.19 -12.70 -11.14
C MET A 356 15.47 -13.32 -11.71
N ALA A 357 15.41 -14.05 -12.83
CA ALA A 357 16.54 -14.88 -13.30
C ALA A 357 17.80 -14.09 -13.66
N GLY A 358 17.68 -12.78 -13.94
CA GLY A 358 18.77 -11.88 -14.28
C GLY A 358 19.23 -10.94 -13.16
N THR A 359 18.67 -11.06 -11.95
CA THR A 359 18.91 -10.11 -10.84
C THR A 359 20.40 -9.83 -10.59
N LEU A 360 20.73 -8.56 -10.38
CA LEU A 360 22.06 -8.08 -10.00
C LEU A 360 22.22 -7.91 -8.48
N GLN A 361 21.15 -8.13 -7.70
CA GLN A 361 21.13 -7.88 -6.26
C GLN A 361 21.77 -9.03 -5.47
N PRO A 362 22.90 -8.86 -4.78
CA PRO A 362 23.36 -9.86 -3.82
C PRO A 362 22.48 -9.85 -2.56
N PRO A 363 22.26 -10.99 -1.87
CA PRO A 363 22.77 -12.34 -2.15
C PRO A 363 21.81 -13.20 -2.99
N PHE A 364 21.08 -12.62 -3.96
CA PHE A 364 20.14 -13.40 -4.76
C PHE A 364 20.83 -14.34 -5.76
N TYR A 365 20.32 -15.55 -5.85
CA TYR A 365 20.68 -16.54 -6.86
C TYR A 365 19.50 -16.79 -7.82
N GLY A 366 19.13 -15.75 -8.57
CA GLY A 366 17.91 -15.74 -9.39
C GLY A 366 17.78 -16.91 -10.37
N ALA A 367 18.86 -17.28 -11.06
CA ALA A 367 18.84 -18.41 -12.01
C ALA A 367 18.54 -19.76 -11.34
N LEU A 368 19.00 -19.96 -10.09
CA LEU A 368 18.73 -21.18 -9.32
C LEU A 368 17.30 -21.20 -8.76
N ALA A 369 16.73 -20.03 -8.49
CA ALA A 369 15.37 -19.89 -7.96
C ALA A 369 14.28 -20.04 -9.04
N GLU A 370 14.59 -19.81 -10.31
CA GLU A 370 13.60 -19.76 -11.40
C GLU A 370 12.73 -21.03 -11.54
N PRO A 371 13.26 -22.27 -11.49
CA PRO A 371 12.41 -23.47 -11.54
C PRO A 371 11.41 -23.53 -10.38
N THR A 372 11.85 -23.16 -9.18
CA THR A 372 11.00 -23.09 -7.97
C THR A 372 9.94 -22.00 -8.12
N ARG A 373 10.33 -20.83 -8.62
CA ARG A 373 9.42 -19.71 -8.90
C ARG A 373 8.31 -20.11 -9.87
N VAL A 374 8.67 -20.75 -10.98
CA VAL A 374 7.69 -21.25 -11.98
C VAL A 374 6.74 -22.27 -11.36
N ALA A 375 7.25 -23.21 -10.58
CA ALA A 375 6.44 -24.22 -9.90
C ALA A 375 5.48 -23.61 -8.87
N ILE A 376 5.92 -22.60 -8.12
CA ILE A 376 5.07 -21.83 -7.19
C ILE A 376 3.98 -21.09 -7.98
N ASN A 377 4.34 -20.37 -9.04
CA ASN A 377 3.38 -19.62 -9.85
C ASN A 377 2.36 -20.52 -10.55
N ALA A 378 2.75 -21.73 -10.96
CA ALA A 378 1.81 -22.73 -11.47
C ALA A 378 0.78 -23.12 -10.40
N TRP A 379 1.22 -23.32 -9.15
CA TRP A 379 0.30 -23.57 -8.04
C TRP A 379 -0.61 -22.38 -7.74
N ILE A 380 -0.07 -21.15 -7.69
CA ILE A 380 -0.85 -19.92 -7.44
C ILE A 380 -1.97 -19.79 -8.48
N ARG A 381 -1.69 -20.05 -9.76
CA ARG A 381 -2.69 -19.98 -10.84
C ARG A 381 -3.72 -21.11 -10.81
N GLY A 382 -3.37 -22.28 -10.24
CA GLY A 382 -4.21 -23.47 -10.23
C GLY A 382 -5.03 -23.68 -8.95
N GLN A 383 -4.66 -23.01 -7.84
CA GLN A 383 -5.33 -23.17 -6.55
C GLN A 383 -6.72 -22.51 -6.52
N LYS A 384 -7.57 -22.94 -5.58
CA LYS A 384 -8.91 -22.39 -5.29
C LYS A 384 -9.12 -22.05 -3.81
N LEU A 385 -8.03 -22.00 -3.05
CA LEU A 385 -8.03 -21.70 -1.62
C LEU A 385 -8.20 -20.20 -1.38
N ALA A 386 -7.50 -19.35 -2.13
CA ALA A 386 -7.62 -17.90 -2.04
C ALA A 386 -8.85 -17.37 -2.80
N ASP A 387 -9.30 -16.17 -2.46
CA ASP A 387 -10.43 -15.49 -3.11
C ASP A 387 -10.13 -15.04 -4.55
N GLY A 388 -8.86 -15.02 -4.93
CA GLY A 388 -8.40 -14.71 -6.27
C GLY A 388 -6.88 -14.61 -6.34
N ILE A 389 -6.40 -14.24 -7.52
CA ILE A 389 -4.98 -14.06 -7.80
C ILE A 389 -4.74 -12.68 -8.42
N VAL A 390 -3.53 -12.18 -8.27
CA VAL A 390 -3.01 -11.08 -9.09
C VAL A 390 -1.81 -11.61 -9.86
N ASP A 391 -1.94 -11.75 -11.19
CA ASP A 391 -0.88 -12.32 -12.01
C ASP A 391 0.20 -11.28 -12.36
N PHE A 392 0.95 -10.86 -11.35
CA PHE A 392 2.05 -9.90 -11.48
C PHE A 392 3.16 -10.41 -12.41
N ASP A 393 3.52 -11.70 -12.38
CA ASP A 393 4.45 -12.32 -13.33
C ASP A 393 4.05 -12.03 -14.78
N LYS A 394 2.80 -12.33 -15.14
CA LYS A 394 2.31 -12.07 -16.50
C LYS A 394 2.29 -10.58 -16.84
N ALA A 395 2.04 -9.72 -15.85
CA ALA A 395 1.94 -8.28 -16.05
C ALA A 395 3.28 -7.64 -16.43
N VAL A 396 4.40 -8.21 -15.96
CA VAL A 396 5.71 -7.55 -16.06
C VAL A 396 6.79 -8.33 -16.82
N ARG A 397 6.60 -9.63 -17.06
CA ARG A 397 7.61 -10.46 -17.74
C ARG A 397 7.80 -10.09 -19.21
N ASP A 398 9.02 -10.25 -19.70
CA ASP A 398 9.32 -10.18 -21.12
C ASP A 398 8.64 -11.37 -21.85
N PRO A 399 7.76 -11.14 -22.85
CA PRO A 399 7.14 -12.23 -23.60
C PRO A 399 8.14 -13.08 -24.40
N ALA A 400 9.29 -12.52 -24.79
CA ALA A 400 10.36 -13.25 -25.47
C ALA A 400 11.29 -13.98 -24.49
N GLN A 401 11.39 -13.48 -23.25
CA GLN A 401 12.21 -14.08 -22.18
C GLN A 401 11.44 -14.12 -20.85
N PRO A 402 10.49 -15.06 -20.65
CA PRO A 402 9.56 -15.03 -19.51
C PRO A 402 10.19 -15.12 -18.10
N ALA A 403 11.46 -15.49 -18.02
CA ALA A 403 12.24 -15.51 -16.78
C ALA A 403 12.84 -14.13 -16.42
N ARG A 404 12.65 -13.11 -17.26
CA ARG A 404 13.14 -11.73 -17.08
C ARG A 404 12.00 -10.73 -17.08
N ILE A 405 12.25 -9.58 -16.44
CA ILE A 405 11.38 -8.41 -16.50
C ILE A 405 11.46 -7.82 -17.92
N LEU A 406 10.32 -7.36 -18.46
CA LEU A 406 10.29 -6.64 -19.73
C LEU A 406 11.19 -5.40 -19.62
N PRO A 407 12.13 -5.14 -20.54
CA PRO A 407 13.08 -4.02 -20.41
C PRO A 407 12.44 -2.65 -20.16
N ALA A 408 11.24 -2.41 -20.68
CA ALA A 408 10.50 -1.16 -20.45
C ALA A 408 9.99 -0.98 -19.00
N TYR A 409 9.95 -2.06 -18.22
CA TYR A 409 9.45 -2.11 -16.84
C TYR A 409 10.56 -2.34 -15.82
N ASP A 410 11.79 -2.63 -16.27
CA ASP A 410 12.93 -2.93 -15.42
C ASP A 410 13.48 -1.66 -14.76
N GLY A 411 13.71 -1.69 -13.44
CA GLY A 411 14.36 -0.61 -12.70
C GLY A 411 15.86 -0.51 -12.98
N GLY A 412 16.47 -1.56 -13.55
CA GLY A 412 17.88 -1.63 -13.92
C GLY A 412 18.68 -2.67 -13.13
N ASP A 413 18.13 -3.22 -12.05
CA ASP A 413 18.74 -4.29 -11.27
C ASP A 413 18.19 -5.69 -11.58
N HIS A 414 17.26 -5.77 -12.54
CA HIS A 414 16.61 -7.00 -12.99
C HIS A 414 15.82 -7.74 -11.90
N LEU A 415 15.36 -7.03 -10.86
CA LEU A 415 14.50 -7.53 -9.79
C LEU A 415 13.35 -6.58 -9.48
N HIS A 416 13.66 -5.29 -9.40
CA HIS A 416 12.75 -4.21 -9.10
C HIS A 416 12.27 -3.52 -10.37
N PHE A 417 11.20 -2.75 -10.23
CA PHE A 417 10.49 -2.18 -11.38
C PHE A 417 10.76 -0.69 -11.47
N SER A 418 10.70 -0.15 -12.68
CA SER A 418 10.52 1.29 -12.89
C SER A 418 9.08 1.70 -12.56
N ALA A 419 8.82 3.01 -12.45
CA ALA A 419 7.47 3.56 -12.38
C ALA A 419 6.50 2.98 -13.44
N ALA A 420 6.97 2.68 -14.65
CA ALA A 420 6.15 2.04 -15.68
C ALA A 420 5.80 0.59 -15.35
N GLY A 421 6.76 -0.17 -14.80
CA GLY A 421 6.53 -1.53 -14.32
C GLY A 421 5.57 -1.58 -13.12
N TYR A 422 5.74 -0.68 -12.14
CA TYR A 422 4.81 -0.60 -11.01
C TYR A 422 3.39 -0.20 -11.42
N LYS A 423 3.25 0.68 -12.41
CA LYS A 423 1.94 0.98 -13.01
C LYS A 423 1.33 -0.25 -13.70
N ALA A 424 2.13 -1.06 -14.39
CA ALA A 424 1.67 -2.31 -15.00
C ALA A 424 1.23 -3.35 -13.94
N MET A 425 2.00 -3.50 -12.86
CA MET A 425 1.63 -4.33 -11.71
C MET A 425 0.31 -3.87 -11.10
N ALA A 426 0.17 -2.57 -10.83
CA ALA A 426 -1.05 -2.02 -10.29
C ALA A 426 -2.24 -2.29 -11.21
N ALA A 427 -2.07 -2.19 -12.54
CA ALA A 427 -3.10 -2.48 -13.53
C ALA A 427 -3.59 -3.94 -13.49
N ALA A 428 -2.73 -4.89 -13.10
CA ALA A 428 -3.07 -6.31 -12.99
C ALA A 428 -4.05 -6.62 -11.85
N VAL A 429 -4.15 -5.77 -10.83
CA VAL A 429 -5.06 -5.97 -9.71
C VAL A 429 -6.52 -5.89 -10.19
N PRO A 430 -7.33 -6.96 -10.03
CA PRO A 430 -8.73 -6.96 -10.45
C PRO A 430 -9.59 -6.22 -9.41
N LEU A 431 -9.93 -4.95 -9.67
CA LEU A 431 -10.69 -4.13 -8.71
C LEU A 431 -12.04 -4.74 -8.30
N ALA A 432 -12.66 -5.54 -9.19
CA ALA A 432 -13.91 -6.24 -8.92
C ALA A 432 -13.77 -7.36 -7.87
N SER A 433 -12.56 -7.85 -7.60
CA SER A 433 -12.30 -8.88 -6.59
C SER A 433 -12.14 -8.30 -5.18
N LEU A 434 -12.08 -6.98 -5.04
CA LEU A 434 -11.95 -6.31 -3.75
C LEU A 434 -13.26 -6.38 -2.96
N LYS A 435 -13.19 -6.77 -1.69
CA LYS A 435 -14.35 -6.85 -0.80
C LYS A 435 -14.70 -5.48 -0.26
N ARG A 436 -15.92 -4.99 -0.55
CA ARG A 436 -16.48 -3.81 0.13
C ARG A 436 -16.68 -4.09 1.62
N ALA A 437 -16.58 -3.06 2.45
CA ALA A 437 -17.00 -3.17 3.84
C ALA A 437 -18.49 -3.51 3.89
N THR A 438 -18.84 -4.50 4.70
CA THR A 438 -20.24 -4.86 4.94
C THR A 438 -20.85 -3.87 5.93
N CYS A 439 -22.02 -3.32 5.60
CA CYS A 439 -22.89 -2.79 6.65
C CYS A 439 -23.33 -3.96 7.54
#